data_AF-A0A352SD64-F1
#
_entry.id   AF-A0A352SD64-F1
#
_cell.length_a   1.000
_cell.length_b   1.000
_cell.length_c   1.000
_cell.angle_alpha   90.00
_cell.angle_beta   90.00
_cell.angle_gamma   90.00
#
_symmetry.space_group_name_H-M   'P 1'
#
loop_
_entity.id
_entity.type
_entity.pdbx_description
1 polymer ?
#
loop_
_entity_poly.entity_id
_entity_poly.type
_entity_poly.pdbx_seq_one_letter_code
_entity_poly.pdbx_strand_id
1 'polypeptide(L)'
;KLGMRGSGTCELVFEDTPVPVEQVLGTVNHGVRVLMRGLDYERLVASSACVGFMQAALDMVLPYVSQRRQFGQAIGEFQLIQAKL
;
A
#
# COMPACT_ATOMS: atom_id res chain seq x y z
N LYS A 1 -13.07 -7.45 1.61
CA LYS A 1 -12.14 -6.61 0.81
C LYS A 1 -11.62 -7.37 -0.42
N LEU A 2 -11.33 -6.67 -1.52
CA LEU A 2 -10.86 -7.25 -2.79
C LEU A 2 -9.43 -7.81 -2.68
N GLY A 3 -8.52 -7.08 -2.02
CA GLY A 3 -7.13 -7.46 -1.80
C GLY A 3 -6.69 -7.31 -0.33
N MET A 4 -5.38 -7.34 -0.08
CA MET A 4 -4.76 -7.17 1.25
C MET A 4 -5.35 -8.11 2.32
N ARG A 5 -5.69 -9.35 1.94
CA ARG A 5 -6.45 -10.32 2.75
C ARG A 5 -5.75 -10.72 4.06
N GLY A 6 -4.43 -10.55 4.14
CA GLY A 6 -3.65 -10.81 5.36
C GLY A 6 -3.76 -9.71 6.44
N SER A 7 -4.34 -8.55 6.13
CA SER A 7 -4.59 -7.51 7.14
C SER A 7 -5.91 -7.79 7.86
N GLY A 8 -5.94 -7.71 9.18
CA GLY A 8 -7.20 -7.73 9.94
C GLY A 8 -8.04 -6.50 9.59
N THR A 9 -9.33 -6.68 9.34
CA THR A 9 -10.26 -5.57 9.14
C THR A 9 -11.59 -5.99 9.72
N CYS A 10 -12.04 -5.28 10.75
CA CYS A 10 -13.30 -5.51 11.44
C CYS A 10 -13.99 -4.19 11.75
N GLU A 11 -15.26 -4.28 12.10
CA GLU A 11 -15.98 -3.17 12.69
C GLU A 11 -15.60 -3.03 14.18
N LEU A 12 -15.58 -1.79 14.66
CA LEU A 12 -15.45 -1.47 16.07
C LEU A 12 -16.75 -0.78 16.51
N VAL A 13 -17.39 -1.33 17.54
CA VAL A 13 -18.65 -0.82 18.10
C VAL A 13 -18.37 -0.30 19.50
N PHE A 14 -18.85 0.92 19.79
CA PHE A 14 -18.71 1.56 21.09
C PHE A 14 -20.11 1.91 21.62
N GLU A 15 -20.63 1.11 22.55
CA GLU A 15 -21.91 1.33 23.22
C GLU A 15 -21.65 1.51 24.72
N ASP A 16 -22.16 2.60 25.30
CA ASP A 16 -22.01 2.95 26.72
C ASP A 16 -20.61 2.70 27.29
N THR A 17 -19.58 3.11 26.55
CA THR A 17 -18.18 2.83 26.87
C THR A 17 -17.57 4.00 27.67
N PRO A 18 -17.43 3.92 29.00
CA PRO A 18 -16.81 4.97 29.79
C PRO A 18 -15.32 5.07 29.45
N VAL A 19 -14.87 6.29 29.14
CA VAL A 19 -13.46 6.59 28.85
C VAL A 19 -12.96 7.62 29.87
N PRO A 20 -11.91 7.30 30.66
CA PRO A 20 -11.32 8.23 31.61
C PRO A 20 -10.76 9.49 30.93
N VAL A 21 -10.81 10.63 31.62
CA VAL A 21 -10.38 11.92 31.07
C VAL A 21 -8.89 11.94 30.74
N GLU A 22 -8.08 11.17 31.46
CA GLU A 22 -6.65 11.00 31.24
C GLU A 22 -6.32 10.24 29.94
N GLN A 23 -7.29 9.56 29.32
CA GLN A 23 -7.13 8.90 28.02
C GLN A 23 -7.40 9.85 26.83
N VAL A 24 -7.71 11.12 27.09
CA VAL A 24 -7.83 12.13 26.03
C VAL A 24 -6.47 12.32 25.34
N LEU A 25 -6.40 11.98 24.05
CA LEU A 25 -5.22 12.23 23.23
C LEU A 25 -5.17 13.69 22.80
N GLY A 26 -4.20 14.44 23.32
CA GLY A 26 -4.01 15.86 23.02
C GLY A 26 -4.95 16.74 23.86
N THR A 27 -5.77 17.55 23.21
CA THR A 27 -6.66 18.51 23.88
C THR A 27 -8.08 18.36 23.36
N VAL A 28 -9.07 18.48 24.27
CA VAL A 28 -10.50 18.43 23.92
C VAL A 28 -10.80 19.43 22.79
N ASN A 29 -11.60 19.02 21.80
CA ASN A 29 -11.93 19.76 20.59
C ASN A 29 -10.77 19.97 19.58
N HIS A 30 -9.63 19.27 19.73
CA HIS A 30 -8.50 19.36 18.80
C HIS A 30 -8.16 18.05 18.06
N GLY A 31 -9.08 17.08 18.00
CA GLY A 31 -8.85 15.74 17.43
C GLY A 31 -8.39 15.75 15.96
N VAL A 32 -8.89 16.67 15.13
CA VAL A 32 -8.47 16.78 13.71
C VAL A 32 -6.97 17.04 13.60
N ARG A 33 -6.39 17.87 14.48
CA ARG A 33 -4.95 18.14 14.46
C ARG A 33 -4.13 16.92 14.82
N VAL A 34 -4.61 16.11 15.78
CA VAL A 34 -3.96 14.84 16.16
C VAL A 34 -3.99 13.87 14.97
N LEU A 35 -5.16 13.71 14.34
CA LEU A 35 -5.33 12.85 13.17
C LEU A 35 -4.42 13.27 12.00
N MET A 36 -4.41 14.56 11.64
CA MET A 36 -3.66 15.05 10.47
C MET A 36 -2.16 14.87 10.64
N ARG A 37 -1.62 15.05 11.85
CA ARG A 37 -0.19 14.78 12.13
C ARG A 37 0.18 13.31 11.88
N GLY A 38 -0.71 12.37 12.22
CA GLY A 38 -0.51 10.96 11.93
C GLY A 38 -0.58 10.66 10.42
N LEU A 39 -1.59 11.22 9.73
CA LEU A 39 -1.78 11.03 8.29
C LEU A 39 -0.61 11.55 7.46
N ASP A 40 0.04 12.64 7.86
CA ASP A 40 1.21 13.16 7.15
C ASP A 40 2.37 12.14 7.15
N TYR A 41 2.60 11.49 8.29
CA TYR A 41 3.60 10.43 8.39
C TYR A 41 3.16 9.17 7.63
N GLU A 42 1.89 8.77 7.73
CA GLU A 42 1.34 7.61 7.04
C GLU A 42 1.51 7.74 5.51
N ARG A 43 1.30 8.93 4.93
CA ARG A 43 1.49 9.17 3.50
C ARG A 43 2.92 8.87 3.04
N LEU A 44 3.90 9.29 3.82
CA LEU A 44 5.31 9.00 3.52
C LEU A 44 5.55 7.49 3.53
N VAL A 45 5.10 6.79 4.57
CA VAL A 45 5.27 5.33 4.70
C VAL A 45 4.54 4.58 3.57
N ALA A 46 3.32 5.01 3.22
CA ALA A 46 2.54 4.42 2.14
C ALA A 46 3.25 4.54 0.78
N SER A 47 3.89 5.68 0.51
CA SER A 47 4.67 5.87 -0.72
C SER A 47 5.83 4.88 -0.84
N SER A 48 6.53 4.59 0.27
CA SER A 48 7.61 3.61 0.30
C SER A 48 7.11 2.21 -0.05
N ALA A 49 5.92 1.83 0.42
CA ALA A 49 5.31 0.54 0.08
C ALA A 49 5.02 0.44 -1.43
N CYS A 50 4.49 1.51 -2.05
CA CYS A 50 4.25 1.54 -3.49
C CYS A 50 5.54 1.34 -4.30
N VAL A 51 6.65 1.99 -3.90
CA VAL A 51 7.96 1.82 -4.54
C VAL A 51 8.45 0.38 -4.42
N GLY A 52 8.34 -0.21 -3.22
CA GLY A 52 8.69 -1.62 -3.00
C GLY A 52 7.88 -2.58 -3.87
N PHE A 53 6.58 -2.34 -4.04
CA PHE A 53 5.73 -3.14 -4.91
C PHE A 53 6.09 -2.99 -6.39
N MET A 54 6.45 -1.79 -6.85
CA MET A 54 6.92 -1.59 -8.21
C MET A 54 8.23 -2.33 -8.47
N GLN A 55 9.17 -2.28 -7.52
CA GLN A 55 10.42 -3.05 -7.62
C GLN A 55 10.14 -4.56 -7.67
N ALA A 56 9.31 -5.08 -6.77
CA ALA A 56 8.94 -6.51 -6.77
C ALA A 56 8.24 -6.93 -8.07
N ALA A 57 7.43 -6.06 -8.67
CA ALA A 57 6.82 -6.31 -9.97
C ALA A 57 7.89 -6.43 -11.07
N LEU A 58 8.88 -5.53 -11.09
CA LEU A 58 10.00 -5.60 -12.04
C LEU A 58 10.85 -6.87 -11.82
N ASP A 59 11.15 -7.22 -10.58
CA ASP A 59 11.94 -8.41 -10.23
C ASP A 59 11.26 -9.70 -10.74
N MET A 60 9.92 -9.74 -10.74
CA MET A 60 9.16 -10.86 -11.31
C MET A 60 9.10 -10.83 -12.84
N VAL A 61 8.93 -9.65 -13.43
CA VAL A 61 8.66 -9.52 -14.87
C VAL A 61 9.94 -9.61 -15.71
N LEU A 62 11.07 -9.05 -15.27
CA LEU A 62 12.32 -9.04 -16.04
C LEU A 62 12.84 -10.46 -16.40
N PRO A 63 12.85 -11.45 -15.49
CA PRO A 63 13.16 -12.83 -15.85
C PRO A 63 12.11 -13.44 -16.78
N TYR A 64 10.83 -13.13 -16.57
CA TYR A 64 9.76 -13.68 -17.38
C TYR A 64 9.84 -13.25 -18.84
N VAL A 65 10.09 -11.96 -19.11
CA VAL A 65 10.12 -11.43 -20.49
C VAL A 65 11.32 -11.94 -21.30
N SER A 66 12.41 -12.31 -20.63
CA SER A 66 13.59 -12.90 -21.27
C SER A 66 13.44 -14.40 -21.54
N GLN A 67 12.66 -15.12 -20.73
CA GLN A 67 12.49 -16.58 -20.85
C GLN A 67 11.26 -16.97 -21.68
N ARG A 68 10.17 -16.21 -21.60
CA ARG A 68 8.93 -16.50 -22.33
C ARG A 68 9.14 -16.24 -23.82
N ARG A 69 8.88 -17.25 -24.66
CA ARG A 69 9.03 -17.14 -26.13
C ARG A 69 7.68 -17.19 -26.84
N GLN A 70 7.54 -16.35 -27.86
CA GLN A 70 6.43 -16.34 -28.82
C GLN A 70 6.93 -15.84 -30.17
N PHE A 71 6.34 -16.34 -31.26
CA PHE A 71 6.78 -16.03 -32.64
C PHE A 71 8.29 -16.22 -32.85
N GLY A 72 8.87 -17.25 -32.23
CA GLY A 72 10.27 -17.63 -32.40
C GLY A 72 11.32 -16.85 -31.58
N GLN A 73 10.94 -15.81 -30.82
CA GLN A 73 11.86 -14.97 -30.05
C GLN A 73 11.38 -14.75 -28.61
N ALA A 74 12.23 -14.20 -27.73
CA ALA A 74 11.80 -13.84 -26.38
C ALA A 74 10.82 -12.65 -26.44
N ILE A 75 9.78 -12.64 -25.61
CA ILE A 75 8.76 -11.59 -25.69
C ILE A 75 9.31 -10.20 -25.34
N GLY A 76 10.41 -10.12 -24.59
CA GLY A 76 11.13 -8.88 -24.29
C GLY A 76 11.79 -8.23 -25.51
N GLU A 77 11.91 -8.92 -26.64
CA GLU A 77 12.43 -8.38 -27.90
C GLU A 77 11.38 -7.54 -28.65
N PHE A 78 10.08 -7.66 -28.32
CA PHE A 78 9.03 -6.86 -28.93
C PHE A 78 8.97 -5.45 -28.33
N GLN A 79 8.96 -4.42 -29.19
CA GLN A 79 8.92 -3.01 -28.79
C GLN A 79 7.76 -2.65 -27.86
N LEU A 80 6.57 -3.26 -28.05
CA LEU A 80 5.42 -3.03 -27.17
C LEU A 80 5.60 -3.57 -25.76
N ILE A 81 6.45 -4.59 -25.57
CA ILE A 81 6.81 -5.10 -24.24
C ILE A 81 7.87 -4.19 -23.63
N GLN A 82 8.88 -3.77 -24.40
CA GLN A 82 9.90 -2.82 -23.96
C GLN A 82 9.30 -1.49 -23.50
N ALA A 83 8.28 -0.98 -24.20
CA ALA A 83 7.61 0.27 -23.83
C ALA A 83 6.80 0.20 -22.51
N LYS A 84 6.54 -1.01 -21.99
CA LYS A 84 5.84 -1.20 -20.70
C LYS A 84 6.79 -1.32 -19.51
N LEU A 85 8.07 -1.55 -19.78
CA LEU A 85 9.15 -1.69 -18.80
C LEU A 85 9.84 -0.34 -18.62
#